data_AF-A0A0M0GGL2-F1
#
_entry.id   AF-A0A0M0GGL2-F1
#
_cell.length_a   1.000
_cell.length_b   1.000
_cell.length_c   1.000
_cell.angle_alpha   90.00
_cell.angle_beta   90.00
_cell.angle_gamma   90.00
#
_symmetry.space_group_name_H-M   'P 1'
#
loop_
_entity.id
_entity.type
_entity.pdbx_description
1 polymer ?
#
loop_
_entity_poly.entity_id
_entity_poly.type
_entity_poly.pdbx_seq_one_letter_code
_entity_poly.pdbx_strand_id
1 'polypeptide(L)' 'MGIAGPINQKTFHSEKKKFVLGQLVALGARESQQGIPIDELNYDELKYELLLASFRVIGVEKDENRWF' A
#
# COMPACT_ATOMS: atom_id res chain seq x y z
N MET A 1 38.63 -14.97 -5.57
CA MET A 1 37.54 -15.81 -6.13
C MET A 1 36.27 -15.45 -5.38
N GLY A 2 35.55 -14.42 -5.83
CA GLY A 2 34.36 -13.90 -5.14
C GLY A 2 33.10 -14.50 -5.75
N ILE A 3 32.43 -15.37 -5.01
CA ILE A 3 31.11 -15.89 -5.39
C ILE A 3 30.07 -14.77 -5.22
N ALA A 4 29.75 -14.07 -6.30
CA ALA A 4 28.52 -13.29 -6.37
C ALA A 4 27.37 -14.30 -6.39
N GLY A 5 26.82 -14.60 -5.21
CA GLY A 5 25.63 -15.43 -5.07
C GLY A 5 24.46 -14.81 -5.86
N PRO A 6 23.53 -15.63 -6.38
CA PRO A 6 22.41 -15.13 -7.15
C PRO A 6 21.60 -14.17 -6.28
N ILE A 7 21.49 -12.92 -6.73
CA ILE A 7 20.70 -11.87 -6.10
C ILE A 7 19.26 -12.37 -6.04
N ASN A 8 18.82 -12.75 -4.85
CA ASN A 8 17.58 -13.49 -4.62
C ASN A 8 16.38 -12.55 -4.80
N GLN A 9 15.73 -12.62 -5.97
CA GLN A 9 14.58 -11.82 -6.36
C GLN A 9 13.39 -11.92 -5.38
N LYS A 10 13.33 -12.95 -4.53
CA LYS A 10 12.27 -13.17 -3.53
C LYS A 10 12.26 -12.13 -2.39
N THR A 11 13.40 -11.56 -2.04
CA THR A 11 13.49 -10.63 -0.89
C THR A 11 12.82 -9.29 -1.21
N PHE A 12 13.04 -8.77 -2.41
CA PHE A 12 12.49 -7.48 -2.86
C PHE A 12 10.96 -7.43 -2.88
N HIS A 13 10.30 -8.53 -3.23
CA HIS A 13 8.83 -8.58 -3.28
C HIS A 13 8.21 -8.46 -1.88
N SER A 14 8.90 -9.02 -0.88
CA SER A 14 8.47 -9.00 0.52
C SER A 14 8.62 -7.61 1.15
N GLU A 15 9.68 -6.87 0.80
CA GLU A 15 9.91 -5.52 1.33
C GLU A 15 8.91 -4.51 0.78
N LYS A 16 8.58 -4.59 -0.52
CA LYS A 16 7.57 -3.73 -1.14
C LYS A 16 6.17 -3.98 -0.56
N LYS A 17 5.80 -5.25 -0.29
CA LYS A 17 4.53 -5.58 0.37
C LYS A 17 4.46 -4.94 1.75
N LYS A 18 5.53 -5.05 2.55
CA LYS A 18 5.61 -4.42 3.89
C LYS A 18 5.50 -2.90 3.83
N PHE A 19 6.13 -2.27 2.83
CA PHE A 19 6.01 -0.83 2.63
C PHE A 19 4.57 -0.39 2.37
N VAL A 20 3.86 -1.06 1.45
CA VAL A 20 2.47 -0.77 1.13
C VAL A 20 1.54 -1.02 2.34
N LEU A 21 1.77 -2.09 3.09
CA LEU A 21 1.07 -2.35 4.35
C LEU A 21 1.28 -1.22 5.36
N GLY A 22 2.52 -0.75 5.53
CA GLY A 22 2.84 0.36 6.42
C GLY A 22 2.14 1.66 6.01
N GLN A 23 2.04 1.94 4.71
CA GLN A 23 1.30 3.09 4.20
C GLN A 23 -0.21 2.96 4.45
N LEU A 24 -0.81 1.80 4.18
CA LEU A 24 -2.23 1.55 4.47
C LEU A 24 -2.56 1.72 5.95
N VAL A 25 -1.73 1.16 6.84
CA VAL A 25 -1.89 1.32 8.29
C VAL A 25 -1.76 2.79 8.70
N ALA A 26 -0.80 3.53 8.13
CA ALA A 26 -0.63 4.97 8.39
C ALA A 26 -1.86 5.79 7.94
N LEU A 27 -2.54 5.35 6.87
CA LEU A 27 -3.79 5.94 6.39
C LEU A 27 -5.03 5.48 7.18
N GLY A 28 -4.86 4.64 8.21
CA GLY A 28 -5.94 4.12 9.03
C GLY A 28 -6.73 2.98 8.38
N ALA A 29 -6.32 2.50 7.20
CA ALA A 29 -6.92 1.34 6.56
C ALA A 29 -6.44 0.07 7.28
N ARG A 30 -7.38 -0.68 7.88
CA ARG A 30 -7.12 -1.96 8.57
C ARG A 30 -7.71 -3.15 7.83
N GLU A 31 -8.72 -2.88 7.03
CA GLU A 31 -9.55 -3.85 6.34
C GLU A 31 -9.79 -3.33 4.92
N SER A 32 -9.90 -4.25 3.97
CA SER A 32 -10.34 -3.91 2.62
C SER A 32 -11.81 -3.52 2.62
N GLN A 33 -12.29 -2.87 1.54
CA GLN A 33 -13.72 -2.66 1.30
C GLN A 33 -14.58 -3.93 1.42
N GLN A 34 -14.00 -5.10 1.18
CA GLN A 34 -14.70 -6.39 1.31
C GLN A 34 -14.69 -6.97 2.74
N GLY A 35 -14.09 -6.27 3.71
CA GLY A 35 -13.95 -6.73 5.10
C GLY A 35 -12.80 -7.73 5.30
N ILE A 36 -11.92 -7.88 4.32
CA ILE A 36 -10.74 -8.75 4.42
C ILE A 36 -9.60 -7.97 5.07
N PRO A 37 -8.92 -8.50 6.09
CA PRO A 37 -7.79 -7.80 6.71
C PRO A 37 -6.68 -7.55 5.67
N ILE A 38 -6.09 -6.36 5.69
CA ILE A 38 -5.07 -5.97 4.70
C ILE A 38 -3.85 -6.90 4.69
N ASP A 39 -3.56 -7.59 5.80
CA ASP A 39 -2.43 -8.54 5.90
C ASP A 39 -2.64 -9.79 5.03
N GLU A 40 -3.89 -10.21 4.85
CA GLU A 40 -4.29 -11.36 4.03
C GLU A 40 -4.39 -11.02 2.54
N LEU A 41 -4.40 -9.73 2.18
CA LEU A 41 -4.50 -9.29 0.79
C LEU A 41 -3.21 -9.56 -0.01
N ASN A 42 -3.39 -9.78 -1.31
CA ASN A 42 -2.27 -9.85 -2.25
C ASN A 42 -1.65 -8.48 -2.48
N TYR A 43 -0.41 -8.46 -2.99
CA TYR A 43 0.30 -7.22 -3.26
C TYR A 43 -0.43 -6.28 -4.24
N ASP A 44 -1.13 -6.84 -5.23
CA ASP A 44 -1.90 -6.05 -6.19
C ASP A 44 -3.15 -5.43 -5.56
N GLU A 45 -3.84 -6.19 -4.71
CA GLU A 45 -5.00 -5.71 -3.94
C GLU A 45 -4.59 -4.63 -2.93
N LEU A 46 -3.48 -4.82 -2.24
CA LEU A 46 -2.89 -3.83 -1.34
C LEU A 46 -2.60 -2.50 -2.04
N LYS A 47 -2.11 -2.51 -3.28
CA LYS A 47 -1.91 -1.27 -4.04
C LYS A 47 -3.22 -0.60 -4.39
N TYR A 48 -4.22 -1.38 -4.77
CA TYR A 48 -5.55 -0.86 -5.11
C TYR A 48 -6.18 -0.16 -3.90
N GLU A 49 -6.12 -0.80 -2.74
CA GLU A 49 -6.60 -0.20 -1.48
C GLU A 49 -5.78 1.04 -1.10
N LEU A 50 -4.45 1.01 -1.28
CA LEU A 50 -3.60 2.17 -1.01
C LEU A 50 -3.96 3.36 -1.91
N LEU A 51 -4.24 3.09 -3.18
CA LEU A 51 -4.67 4.10 -4.14
C LEU A 51 -6.02 4.71 -3.72
N LEU A 52 -6.99 3.88 -3.36
CA LEU A 52 -8.29 4.34 -2.86
C LEU A 52 -8.17 5.17 -1.57
N ALA A 53 -7.36 4.70 -0.62
CA ALA A 53 -7.09 5.42 0.62
C ALA A 53 -6.40 6.77 0.36
N SER A 54 -5.43 6.82 -0.56
CA SER A 54 -4.78 8.06 -0.98
C SER A 54 -5.76 9.05 -1.60
N PHE A 55 -6.69 8.59 -2.45
CA PHE A 55 -7.74 9.45 -2.99
C PHE A 55 -8.68 10.01 -1.92
N ARG A 56 -8.97 9.26 -0.85
CA ARG A 56 -9.76 9.77 0.28
C ARG A 56 -9.04 10.89 1.02
N VAL A 57 -7.73 10.76 1.26
CA VAL A 57 -6.92 11.80 1.90
C VAL A 57 -6.88 13.06 1.03
N ILE A 58 -6.61 12.90 -0.27
CA ILE A 58 -6.57 14.02 -1.22
C ILE A 58 -7.94 14.70 -1.34
N GLY A 59 -9.04 13.94 -1.26
CA GLY A 59 -10.40 14.48 -1.27
C GLY A 59 -10.73 15.30 -0.03
N VAL A 60 -10.16 14.96 1.14
CA VAL A 60 -10.33 15.71 2.38
C VAL A 60 -9.46 16.97 2.41
N GLU A 61 -8.23 16.92 1.90
CA GLU A 61 -7.37 18.12 1.77
C GLU A 61 -7.86 19.10 0.69
N LYS A 62 -8.79 18.69 -0.19
CA LYS A 62 -9.40 19.54 -1.23
C LYS A 62 -10.77 20.13 -0.88
N ASP A 63 -11.15 20.20 0.41
CA ASP A 63 -12.25 21.09 0.83
C ASP A 63 -11.88 22.59 0.66
N GLU A 64 -10.63 22.91 0.32
CA GLU A 64 -10.22 24.27 -0.08
C GLU A 64 -10.48 24.60 -1.56
N ASN A 65 -10.91 23.63 -2.38
CA ASN A 65 -11.26 23.88 -3.78
C ASN A 65 -12.75 24.19 -3.96
N ARG A 66 -13.32 25.01 -3.06
CA ARG A 66 -14.61 25.68 -3.27
C ARG A 66 -14.42 26.83 -4.25
N TRP A 67 -14.24 26.53 -5.53
CA TRP A 67 -14.55 27.50 -6.58
C TRP A 67 -16.05 27.45 -6.85
N PHE A 68 -16.78 28.25 -6.08
CA PHE A 68 -18.06 28.82 -6.46
C PHE A 68 -18.16 30.24 -5.90
#